data_AF-A0A6J4PWJ4-F1
#
_entry.id   AF-A0A6J4PWJ4-F1
#
_cell.length_a   1.000
_cell.length_b   1.000
_cell.length_c   1.000
_cell.angle_alpha   90.00
_cell.angle_beta   90.00
_cell.angle_gamma   90.00
#
_symmetry.space_group_name_H-M   'P 1'
#
loop_
_entity.id
_entity.type
_entity.pdbx_description
1 polymer ?
#
loop_
_entity_poly.entity_id
_entity_poly.type
_entity_poly.pdbx_seq_one_letter_code
_entity_poly.pdbx_strand_id
1 'polypeptide(L)' 'MEPTKVLLDEKALPESWYNIVPDLPFELAPPLNPATQEPVGPEAFERSSRRGSSARR' A
#
# COMPACT_ATOMS: atom_id res chain seq x y z
N MET A 1 -1.98 5.08 36.57
CA MET A 1 -1.96 3.73 35.99
C MET A 1 -0.55 3.51 35.49
N GLU A 2 0.14 2.50 36.03
CA GLU A 2 1.54 2.25 35.66
C GLU A 2 1.62 1.61 34.26
N PRO A 3 2.59 1.99 33.42
CA PRO A 3 2.74 1.43 32.09
C PRO A 3 3.15 -0.05 32.17
N THR A 4 2.38 -0.93 31.52
CA THR A 4 2.69 -2.36 31.43
C THR A 4 3.45 -2.65 30.13
N LYS A 5 4.64 -3.25 30.24
CA LYS A 5 5.44 -3.67 29.08
C LYS A 5 4.99 -5.05 28.61
N VAL A 6 4.72 -5.19 27.32
CA VAL A 6 4.43 -6.47 26.66
C VAL A 6 5.54 -6.76 25.66
N LEU A 7 6.14 -7.94 25.74
CA LEU A 7 7.18 -8.38 24.82
C LEU A 7 6.56 -9.28 23.74
N LEU A 8 6.98 -9.08 22.49
CA LEU A 8 6.55 -9.86 21.33
C LEU A 8 7.73 -10.73 20.87
N ASP A 9 7.49 -12.03 20.70
CA ASP A 9 8.48 -12.94 20.13
C ASP A 9 8.63 -12.74 18.62
N GLU A 10 9.81 -13.01 18.06
CA GLU A 10 10.07 -12.86 16.62
C GLU A 10 9.15 -13.70 15.73
N LYS A 11 8.73 -14.88 16.22
CA LYS A 11 7.78 -15.77 15.53
C LYS A 11 6.36 -15.21 15.46
N ALA A 12 6.06 -14.20 16.27
CA ALA A 12 4.77 -13.53 16.30
C ALA A 12 4.77 -12.22 15.48
N LEU A 13 5.87 -11.92 14.78
CA LEU A 13 5.90 -10.81 13.84
C LEU A 13 4.96 -11.10 12.66
N PRO A 14 4.18 -10.10 12.19
CA PRO A 14 3.31 -10.27 11.06
C PRO A 14 4.11 -10.46 9.77
N GLU A 15 3.68 -11.41 8.95
CA GLU A 15 4.35 -11.76 7.69
C GLU A 15 3.85 -10.95 6.48
N SER A 16 2.76 -10.20 6.65
CA SER A 16 2.09 -9.49 5.57
C SER A 16 1.64 -8.10 5.99
N TRP A 17 1.61 -7.19 5.01
CA TRP A 17 0.96 -5.89 5.18
C TRP A 17 -0.53 -6.02 4.91
N TYR A 18 -1.34 -5.36 5.75
CA TYR A 18 -2.78 -5.28 5.57
C TYR A 18 -3.13 -4.06 4.71
N ASN A 19 -3.79 -4.32 3.58
CA ASN A 19 -4.32 -3.27 2.72
C ASN A 19 -5.76 -2.94 3.14
N ILE A 20 -5.98 -1.72 3.63
CA ILE A 20 -7.30 -1.26 4.10
C ILE A 20 -8.24 -0.80 2.99
N VAL A 21 -7.71 -0.49 1.79
CA VAL A 21 -8.49 0.01 0.65
C VAL A 21 -9.76 -0.81 0.34
N PRO A 22 -9.75 -2.16 0.31
CA PRO A 22 -10.96 -2.94 0.03
C PRO A 22 -12.04 -2.86 1.11
N ASP A 23 -11.69 -2.50 2.34
CA ASP A 23 -12.59 -2.46 3.48
C ASP A 23 -13.18 -1.05 3.73
N LEU A 24 -12.82 -0.08 2.89
CA LEU A 24 -13.38 1.27 3.00
C LEU A 24 -14.86 1.28 2.57
N PRO A 25 -15.72 2.05 3.27
CA PRO A 25 -17.14 2.17 2.90
C PRO A 25 -17.37 3.00 1.63
N PHE A 26 -16.31 3.53 1.02
CA PHE A 26 -16.33 4.33 -0.20
C PHE A 26 -15.09 4.04 -1.06
N GLU A 27 -15.19 4.30 -2.36
CA GLU A 27 -14.07 4.15 -3.27
C GLU A 27 -13.12 5.36 -3.21
N LEU A 28 -11.80 5.09 -3.15
CA LEU A 28 -10.79 6.15 -3.23
C LEU A 28 -10.72 6.71 -4.65
N ALA A 29 -10.67 8.04 -4.76
CA ALA A 29 -10.45 8.69 -6.04
C ALA A 29 -9.06 8.30 -6.59
N PRO A 30 -8.94 8.10 -7.92
CA PRO A 30 -7.66 7.80 -8.54
C PRO A 30 -6.69 8.96 -8.34
N PRO A 31 -5.37 8.70 -8.25
CA PRO A 31 -4.37 9.75 -8.17
C PRO A 31 -4.43 10.64 -9.42
N LEU A 32 -4.23 11.95 -9.24
CA LEU A 32 -4.25 12.93 -10.32
C LEU A 32 -2.83 13.26 -10.80
N ASN A 33 -2.71 13.54 -12.09
CA ASN A 33 -1.46 14.01 -12.68
C ASN A 33 -1.21 15.46 -12.23
N PRO A 34 -0.05 15.81 -11.66
CA PRO A 34 0.21 17.17 -11.22
C PRO A 34 0.22 18.20 -12.37
N ALA A 35 0.45 17.78 -13.62
CA ALA A 35 0.48 18.65 -14.78
C ALA A 35 -0.88 18.83 -15.46
N THR A 36 -1.69 17.77 -15.58
CA THR A 36 -2.99 17.81 -16.29
C THR A 36 -4.19 17.86 -15.35
N GLN A 37 -4.01 17.54 -14.07
CA GLN A 37 -5.06 17.36 -13.06
C GLN A 37 -6.12 16.30 -13.43
N GLU A 38 -5.82 15.46 -14.42
CA GLU A 38 -6.67 14.34 -14.82
C GLU A 38 -6.21 13.05 -14.12
N PRO A 39 -7.10 12.05 -13.97
CA PRO A 39 -6.73 10.73 -13.45
C PRO A 39 -5.51 10.14 -14.16
N VAL A 40 -4.51 9.71 -13.40
CA VAL A 40 -3.27 9.18 -13.95
C VAL A 40 -3.50 7.78 -14.51
N GLY A 41 -3.31 7.61 -15.82
CA GLY A 41 -3.32 6.30 -16.48
C GLY A 41 -2.05 5.48 -16.20
N PRO A 42 -2.08 4.15 -16.45
CA PRO A 42 -0.96 3.25 -16.20
C PRO A 42 0.36 3.71 -16.84
N GLU A 43 0.26 4.19 -18.08
CA GLU A 43 1.34 4.73 -18.93
C GLU A 43 2.21 5.79 -18.23
N ALA A 44 1.63 6.59 -17.33
CA ALA A 44 2.39 7.60 -16.59
C ALA A 44 3.35 6.99 -15.54
N PHE A 45 3.03 5.79 -15.05
CA PHE A 45 3.87 5.05 -14.10
C PHE A 45 4.77 4.01 -14.80
N GLU A 46 4.51 3.66 -16.05
CA GLU A 46 5.30 2.63 -16.77
C GLU A 46 6.76 3.02 -16.98
N ARG A 47 7.06 4.30 -17.19
CA ARG A 47 8.44 4.76 -17.41
C ARG A 47 9.28 4.77 -16.14
N SER A 48 8.66 4.95 -14.97
CA SER A 48 9.35 4.97 -13.66
C SER A 48 9.33 3.60 -12.98
N SER A 49 8.31 2.79 -13.24
CA SER A 49 8.21 1.42 -12.77
C SER A 49 9.01 0.49 -13.67
N ARG A 50 10.32 0.35 -13.40
CA ARG A 50 11.05 -0.82 -13.88
C ARG A 50 10.35 -2.07 -13.33
N ARG A 51 9.60 -2.73 -14.21
CA ARG A 51 8.80 -3.94 -13.96
C ARG A 51 9.63 -4.94 -13.16
N GLY A 52 9.31 -5.09 -11.88
CA GLY A 52 10.12 -5.84 -10.95
C GLY A 52 9.43 -6.12 -9.62
N SER A 53 8.15 -6.51 -9.66
CA SER A 53 7.58 -7.32 -8.59
C SER A 53 7.36 -8.72 -9.16
N SER A 54 8.29 -9.60 -8.81
CA SER A 54 8.17 -11.03 -9.00
C SER A 54 6.86 -11.49 -8.36
N ALA A 55 5.89 -11.83 -9.18
CA ALA A 55 4.76 -12.66 -8.77
C ALA A 55 5.33 -13.99 -8.27
N ARG A 56 5.50 -14.11 -6.95
CA ARG A 56 5.63 -15.42 -6.32
C ARG A 56 4.27 -16.11 -6.49
N ARG A 57 4.31 -17.25 -7.18
CA ARG A 57 3.29 -18.30 -7.07
C ARG A 57 3.15 -18.75 -5.62
#